data_AF-J3P5Z5-F1
#
_entry.id   AF-J3P5Z5-F1
#
_cell.length_a   1.000
_cell.length_b   1.000
_cell.length_c   1.000
_cell.angle_alpha   90.00
_cell.angle_beta   90.00
_cell.angle_gamma   90.00
#
_symmetry.space_group_name_H-M   'P 1'
#
loop_
_entity.id
_entity.type
_entity.pdbx_description
1 polymer ?
#
loop_
_entity_poly.entity_id
_entity_poly.type
_entity_poly.pdbx_seq_one_letter_code
_entity_poly.pdbx_strand_id
1 'polypeptide(L)'
;MSAVANPTPAVLHAFVEKDKGKKAKDRNSLDMREAYSWDRNKASQDCDSRWPADNWLIPTCSEVSAPLLLVRQSSDSRSLPAGKEFHAGVDWQKQPSQHISRLYVTGWLGKDLTTSKFSTAGFVSGGLHLFNHYDMLGMFLGLLGPAISGQVNKYNFYLPLTAMYAQWCSELGTVRWPGDFRAIPAMFQCTWDVKSGMYRLGASLGGHFADRGGENATGTWLEVIRDARHAVLAQRREDRIHFDVVRGTEPLGKGKEKGEETPWGNCAETYPFADMFWSDPAYNESNIRGIALNCDFLFDQDAARMAAKAGTRKFYDDARYGYVYNYQELPCVNCRQLINKARGRRADYGDFFYYGRTYGEDSFPDRRVEREAERLIREGKEADKAAAAKKLKDKKDKQDAKDKANGWEKQ
;
A
#
# COMPACT_ATOMS: atom_id res chain seq x y z
N MET A 1 -16.05 -11.08 20.68
CA MET A 1 -14.87 -10.19 20.68
C MET A 1 -15.38 -8.77 20.79
N SER A 2 -15.00 -8.05 21.86
CA SER A 2 -15.49 -6.70 22.16
C SER A 2 -14.78 -5.70 21.26
N ALA A 3 -15.50 -5.01 20.38
CA ALA A 3 -14.97 -3.86 19.65
C ALA A 3 -14.53 -2.80 20.67
N VAL A 4 -13.22 -2.59 20.77
CA VAL A 4 -12.61 -1.49 21.53
C VAL A 4 -12.97 -0.20 20.76
N ALA A 5 -13.58 0.78 21.42
CA ALA A 5 -13.83 2.08 20.84
C ALA A 5 -12.49 2.77 20.57
N ASN A 6 -12.34 3.16 19.30
CA ASN A 6 -11.12 3.71 18.77
C ASN A 6 -10.88 5.13 19.34
N PRO A 7 -9.76 5.40 20.05
CA PRO A 7 -9.42 6.70 20.65
C PRO A 7 -9.01 7.80 19.63
N THR A 8 -9.09 7.47 18.36
CA THR A 8 -8.75 8.28 17.18
C THR A 8 -9.41 9.67 17.09
N PRO A 9 -10.66 9.93 17.54
CA PRO A 9 -11.28 11.26 17.43
C PRO A 9 -10.52 12.37 18.16
N ALA A 10 -9.84 12.04 19.25
CA ALA A 10 -9.21 13.05 20.09
C ALA A 10 -7.77 13.39 19.64
N VAL A 11 -7.06 12.43 19.02
CA VAL A 11 -5.79 12.70 18.30
C VAL A 11 -6.04 13.64 17.12
N LEU A 12 -7.15 13.42 16.41
CA LEU A 12 -7.61 14.28 15.33
C LEU A 12 -7.94 15.70 15.83
N HIS A 13 -8.63 15.81 16.97
CA HIS A 13 -8.93 17.10 17.58
C HIS A 13 -7.65 17.86 17.97
N ALA A 14 -6.63 17.17 18.50
CA ALA A 14 -5.34 17.79 18.83
C ALA A 14 -4.58 18.29 17.58
N PHE A 15 -4.63 17.57 16.46
CA PHE A 15 -4.05 18.00 15.19
C PHE A 15 -4.83 19.17 14.56
N VAL A 16 -6.16 19.08 14.49
CA VAL A 16 -7.04 20.13 13.95
C VAL A 16 -6.94 21.42 14.78
N GLU A 17 -6.83 21.32 16.10
CA GLU A 17 -6.59 22.47 16.99
C GLU A 17 -5.17 23.05 16.81
N LYS A 18 -4.16 22.22 16.52
CA LYS A 18 -2.79 22.69 16.22
C LYS A 18 -2.70 23.47 14.90
N ASP A 19 -3.56 23.15 13.94
CA ASP A 19 -3.64 23.84 12.64
C ASP A 19 -4.72 24.93 12.59
N LYS A 20 -5.49 25.11 13.66
CA LYS A 20 -6.41 26.24 13.84
C LYS A 20 -5.60 27.54 13.92
N GLY A 21 -5.79 28.42 12.92
CA GLY A 21 -5.16 29.74 12.87
C GLY A 21 -4.04 29.91 11.82
N LYS A 22 -3.57 28.84 11.17
CA LYS A 22 -2.69 28.96 9.99
C LYS A 22 -3.48 29.52 8.80
N LYS A 23 -2.95 30.52 8.07
CA LYS A 23 -3.67 31.15 6.95
C LYS A 23 -3.75 30.19 5.77
N ALA A 24 -4.73 30.35 4.88
CA ALA A 24 -4.89 29.49 3.69
C ALA A 24 -3.63 29.41 2.81
N LYS A 25 -2.85 30.50 2.71
CA LYS A 25 -1.53 30.53 2.06
C LYS A 25 -0.43 29.72 2.79
N ASP A 26 -0.61 29.49 4.08
CA ASP A 26 0.22 28.60 4.91
C ASP A 26 -0.36 27.15 4.93
N ARG A 27 -1.52 26.96 4.26
CA ARG A 27 -2.25 25.70 4.05
C ARG A 27 -2.36 25.34 2.57
N ASN A 28 -1.59 25.99 1.68
CA ASN A 28 -1.51 25.66 0.25
C ASN A 28 -0.73 24.35 0.05
N SER A 29 -1.02 23.36 0.89
CA SER A 29 -0.31 22.12 0.88
C SER A 29 -1.19 20.94 1.10
N LEU A 30 -1.17 20.09 0.08
CA LEU A 30 -2.06 18.97 0.02
C LEU A 30 -1.59 17.90 1.02
N ASP A 31 -2.42 17.67 2.03
CA ASP A 31 -2.17 16.65 3.03
C ASP A 31 -2.45 15.27 2.43
N MET A 32 -1.50 14.33 2.56
CA MET A 32 -1.69 12.93 2.14
C MET A 32 -2.91 12.29 2.79
N ARG A 33 -3.31 12.79 3.96
CA ARG A 33 -4.51 12.37 4.69
C ARG A 33 -5.78 12.80 3.97
N GLU A 34 -5.77 13.98 3.35
CA GLU A 34 -6.87 14.45 2.52
C GLU A 34 -6.94 13.63 1.23
N ALA A 35 -5.81 13.44 0.54
CA ALA A 35 -5.77 12.62 -0.68
C ALA A 35 -6.09 11.15 -0.46
N TYR A 36 -5.83 10.62 0.73
CA TYR A 36 -6.27 9.30 1.12
C TYR A 36 -7.80 9.16 1.03
N SER A 37 -8.56 10.24 1.24
CA SER A 37 -10.03 10.21 1.17
C SER A 37 -10.61 10.29 -0.25
N TRP A 38 -9.77 10.57 -1.25
CA TRP A 38 -10.22 10.83 -2.61
C TRP A 38 -10.88 9.62 -3.26
N ASP A 39 -11.88 9.91 -4.09
CA ASP A 39 -12.43 8.94 -5.02
C ASP A 39 -11.60 8.87 -6.30
N ARG A 40 -11.98 7.93 -7.17
CA ARG A 40 -11.35 7.73 -8.47
C ARG A 40 -11.22 9.02 -9.30
N ASN A 41 -12.29 9.82 -9.38
CA ASN A 41 -12.30 11.01 -10.23
C ASN A 41 -11.34 12.05 -9.67
N LYS A 42 -11.39 12.27 -8.35
CA LYS A 42 -10.52 13.22 -7.67
C LYS A 42 -9.06 12.79 -7.73
N ALA A 43 -8.77 11.50 -7.52
CA ALA A 43 -7.42 10.95 -7.66
C ALA A 43 -6.89 11.10 -9.10
N SER A 44 -7.71 10.84 -10.12
CA SER A 44 -7.33 10.99 -11.53
C SER A 44 -7.10 12.46 -11.93
N GLN A 45 -7.99 13.38 -11.50
CA GLN A 45 -7.92 14.81 -11.81
C GLN A 45 -6.81 15.54 -11.07
N ASP A 46 -6.58 15.27 -9.79
CA ASP A 46 -5.56 16.02 -9.04
C ASP A 46 -4.15 15.47 -9.26
N CYS A 47 -4.02 14.26 -9.83
CA CYS A 47 -2.80 13.82 -10.50
C CYS A 47 -2.43 14.74 -11.69
N ASP A 48 -3.37 15.51 -12.28
CA ASP A 48 -3.09 16.43 -13.40
C ASP A 48 -2.30 17.67 -13.00
N SER A 49 -2.58 18.26 -11.83
CA SER A 49 -2.38 19.71 -11.68
C SER A 49 -2.05 20.26 -10.30
N ARG A 50 -2.38 19.55 -9.20
CA ARG A 50 -2.29 20.14 -7.84
C ARG A 50 -1.27 19.46 -6.93
N TRP A 51 -1.19 18.13 -6.95
CA TRP A 51 -0.38 17.40 -5.96
C TRP A 51 1.11 17.80 -5.92
N PRO A 52 1.83 17.93 -7.04
CA PRO A 52 3.26 18.30 -7.03
C PRO A 52 3.53 19.76 -6.63
N ALA A 53 2.57 20.66 -6.89
CA ALA A 53 2.72 22.10 -6.66
C ALA A 53 2.40 22.51 -5.22
N ASP A 54 1.51 21.75 -4.58
CA ASP A 54 1.02 22.10 -3.25
C ASP A 54 1.73 21.30 -2.14
N ASN A 55 2.24 20.07 -2.35
CA ASN A 55 2.79 19.29 -1.23
C ASN A 55 4.11 19.85 -0.66
N TRP A 56 4.04 20.50 0.50
CA TRP A 56 5.17 21.14 1.19
C TRP A 56 6.32 20.20 1.59
N LEU A 57 6.08 18.89 1.64
CA LEU A 57 7.10 17.90 1.98
C LEU A 57 7.91 17.42 0.77
N ILE A 58 7.56 17.86 -0.44
CA ILE A 58 8.28 17.62 -1.68
C ILE A 58 8.59 18.99 -2.28
N PRO A 59 9.85 19.46 -2.32
CA PRO A 59 10.18 20.75 -2.91
C PRO A 59 9.62 20.81 -4.33
N THR A 60 8.82 21.85 -4.59
CA THR A 60 8.00 22.01 -5.79
C THR A 60 8.76 21.66 -7.07
N CYS A 61 8.32 20.61 -7.77
CA CYS A 61 8.64 20.44 -9.17
C CYS A 61 7.75 21.44 -9.92
N SER A 62 8.30 22.59 -10.28
CA SER A 62 7.53 23.70 -10.88
C SER A 62 6.88 23.34 -12.23
N GLU A 63 7.23 22.20 -12.82
CA GLU A 63 6.63 21.67 -14.03
C GLU A 63 6.48 20.14 -13.93
N VAL A 64 5.31 19.61 -14.30
CA VAL A 64 5.14 18.16 -14.50
C VAL A 64 6.04 17.76 -15.66
N SER A 65 7.17 17.14 -15.37
CA SER A 65 8.14 16.71 -16.38
C SER A 65 7.47 15.80 -17.43
N ALA A 66 7.95 15.84 -18.68
CA ALA A 66 7.43 14.97 -19.74
C ALA A 66 7.36 13.47 -19.35
N PRO A 67 8.34 12.91 -18.60
CA PRO A 67 8.22 11.56 -18.02
C PRO A 67 7.00 11.35 -17.12
N LEU A 68 6.63 12.32 -16.28
CA LEU A 68 5.45 12.23 -15.41
C LEU A 68 4.15 12.18 -16.23
N LEU A 69 4.03 13.00 -17.28
CA LEU A 69 2.88 12.98 -18.18
C LEU A 69 2.75 11.64 -18.92
N LEU A 70 3.86 11.08 -19.39
CA LEU A 70 3.86 9.80 -20.11
C LEU A 70 3.46 8.61 -19.21
N VAL A 71 4.02 8.54 -17.99
CA VAL A 71 3.65 7.51 -17.01
C VAL A 71 2.16 7.61 -16.70
N ARG A 72 1.64 8.83 -16.57
CA ARG A 72 0.24 9.07 -16.29
C ARG A 72 -0.69 8.68 -17.43
N GLN A 73 -0.43 9.13 -18.66
CA GLN A 73 -1.25 8.75 -19.82
C GLN A 73 -1.29 7.23 -19.99
N SER A 74 -0.16 6.57 -19.76
CA SER A 74 -0.05 5.11 -19.80
C SER A 74 -0.85 4.45 -18.68
N SER A 75 -0.87 5.06 -17.51
CA SER A 75 -1.62 4.63 -16.33
C SER A 75 -3.13 4.72 -16.56
N ASP A 76 -3.62 5.83 -17.13
CA ASP A 76 -5.04 6.06 -17.42
C ASP A 76 -5.56 5.15 -18.53
N SER A 77 -4.79 4.93 -19.61
CA SER A 77 -5.20 4.04 -20.72
C SER A 77 -5.43 2.59 -20.27
N ARG A 78 -4.86 2.20 -19.12
CA ARG A 78 -4.88 0.85 -18.53
C ARG A 78 -5.80 0.73 -17.30
N SER A 79 -6.29 1.85 -16.77
CA SER A 79 -7.15 1.87 -15.59
C SER A 79 -8.60 1.60 -15.93
N LEU A 80 -9.03 0.33 -15.88
CA LEU A 80 -10.45 -0.03 -15.97
C LEU A 80 -11.29 0.67 -14.88
N PRO A 81 -12.58 0.95 -15.15
CA PRO A 81 -13.30 0.65 -16.40
C PRO A 81 -13.03 1.66 -17.53
N ALA A 82 -12.40 2.80 -17.24
CA ALA A 82 -12.20 3.89 -18.20
C ALA A 82 -11.12 3.60 -19.27
N GLY A 83 -10.13 2.77 -18.95
CA GLY A 83 -9.01 2.43 -19.83
C GLY A 83 -9.43 1.59 -21.03
N LYS A 84 -9.31 2.13 -22.24
CA LYS A 84 -9.76 1.49 -23.48
C LYS A 84 -8.81 0.41 -24.02
N GLU A 85 -7.54 0.45 -23.64
CA GLU A 85 -6.49 -0.38 -24.24
C GLU A 85 -6.74 -1.87 -23.97
N PHE A 86 -7.16 -2.18 -22.74
CA PHE A 86 -7.32 -3.55 -22.24
C PHE A 86 -8.70 -3.85 -21.66
N HIS A 87 -9.66 -2.94 -21.89
CA HIS A 87 -11.07 -3.22 -21.67
C HIS A 87 -11.55 -4.16 -22.79
N ALA A 88 -11.92 -5.37 -22.41
CA ALA A 88 -12.20 -6.41 -23.38
C ALA A 88 -13.49 -6.18 -24.17
N GLY A 89 -14.52 -5.58 -23.58
CA GLY A 89 -15.80 -5.36 -24.27
C GLY A 89 -16.30 -6.64 -24.94
N VAL A 90 -16.45 -6.61 -26.27
CA VAL A 90 -16.78 -7.78 -27.12
C VAL A 90 -15.56 -8.42 -27.81
N ASP A 91 -14.37 -7.83 -27.69
CA ASP A 91 -13.15 -8.31 -28.34
C ASP A 91 -12.51 -9.47 -27.55
N TRP A 92 -12.66 -10.68 -28.07
CA TRP A 92 -12.14 -11.90 -27.44
C TRP A 92 -10.61 -11.91 -27.31
N GLN A 93 -9.87 -11.21 -28.16
CA GLN A 93 -8.42 -11.14 -28.07
C GLN A 93 -7.99 -10.38 -26.83
N LYS A 94 -8.79 -9.37 -26.42
CA LYS A 94 -8.56 -8.59 -25.20
C LYS A 94 -9.14 -9.22 -23.95
N GLN A 95 -10.06 -10.19 -24.08
CA GLN A 95 -10.62 -10.91 -22.93
C GLN A 95 -9.53 -11.71 -22.20
N PRO A 96 -9.52 -11.71 -20.86
CA PRO A 96 -10.39 -10.94 -19.97
C PRO A 96 -9.93 -9.48 -19.80
N SER A 97 -10.84 -8.57 -19.43
CA SER A 97 -10.47 -7.22 -19.04
C SER A 97 -9.49 -7.26 -17.85
N GLN A 98 -8.33 -6.60 -17.98
CA GLN A 98 -7.24 -6.61 -17.00
C GLN A 98 -6.42 -5.32 -17.09
N HIS A 99 -5.75 -4.95 -16.00
CA HIS A 99 -4.94 -3.72 -15.87
C HIS A 99 -3.47 -3.87 -16.30
N ILE A 100 -3.15 -4.90 -17.09
CA ILE A 100 -1.78 -5.29 -17.45
C ILE A 100 -1.51 -5.06 -18.93
N SER A 101 -0.38 -4.40 -19.23
CA SER A 101 0.13 -4.15 -20.57
C SER A 101 0.49 -5.44 -21.28
N ARG A 102 -0.24 -5.77 -22.34
CA ARG A 102 -0.13 -7.08 -23.00
C ARG A 102 -0.39 -7.01 -24.50
N LEU A 103 0.22 -7.93 -25.24
CA LEU A 103 -0.07 -8.19 -26.65
C LEU A 103 -0.67 -9.60 -26.78
N TYR A 104 -1.69 -9.74 -27.61
CA TYR A 104 -2.24 -11.04 -27.97
C TYR A 104 -1.20 -11.84 -28.77
N VAL A 105 -0.99 -13.11 -28.39
CA VAL A 105 -0.10 -14.02 -29.12
C VAL A 105 -0.90 -14.67 -30.25
N THR A 106 -0.58 -14.28 -31.49
CA THR A 106 -1.23 -14.82 -32.69
C THR A 106 -1.12 -16.33 -32.74
N GLY A 107 -2.25 -17.01 -32.94
CA GLY A 107 -2.31 -18.47 -33.03
C GLY A 107 -2.53 -19.19 -31.70
N TRP A 108 -2.74 -18.48 -30.59
CA TRP A 108 -3.15 -19.13 -29.34
C TRP A 108 -4.53 -19.79 -29.49
N LEU A 109 -4.58 -21.12 -29.35
CA LEU A 109 -5.71 -21.98 -29.76
C LEU A 109 -6.87 -22.07 -28.74
N GLY A 110 -6.94 -21.18 -27.74
CA GLY A 110 -8.15 -21.09 -26.92
C GLY A 110 -8.42 -22.32 -26.08
N LYS A 111 -7.42 -22.84 -25.35
CA LYS A 111 -7.47 -23.98 -24.38
C LYS A 111 -6.08 -24.50 -23.98
N ASP A 112 -5.01 -24.01 -24.61
CA ASP A 112 -3.66 -24.41 -24.26
C ASP A 112 -3.25 -23.82 -22.91
N LEU A 113 -3.09 -24.69 -21.91
CA LEU A 113 -2.63 -24.34 -20.56
C LEU A 113 -1.10 -24.33 -20.45
N THR A 114 -0.39 -24.74 -21.51
CA THR A 114 1.08 -24.77 -21.54
C THR A 114 1.69 -23.52 -22.17
N THR A 115 0.89 -22.74 -22.89
CA THR A 115 1.30 -21.47 -23.47
C THR A 115 0.42 -20.32 -23.00
N SER A 116 0.95 -19.10 -23.01
CA SER A 116 0.21 -17.92 -22.62
C SER A 116 -0.52 -17.33 -23.82
N LYS A 117 -1.78 -16.92 -23.60
CA LYS A 117 -2.54 -16.12 -24.55
C LYS A 117 -1.87 -14.77 -24.86
N PHE A 118 -1.07 -14.29 -23.92
CA PHE A 118 -0.52 -12.94 -23.92
C PHE A 118 0.98 -12.93 -23.73
N SER A 119 1.64 -11.96 -24.34
CA SER A 119 3.00 -11.54 -24.01
C SER A 119 2.97 -10.17 -23.32
N THR A 120 3.98 -9.85 -22.52
CA THR A 120 4.06 -8.54 -21.86
C THR A 120 4.47 -7.44 -22.83
N ALA A 121 3.74 -6.32 -22.79
CA ALA A 121 3.98 -5.14 -23.62
C ALA A 121 4.51 -3.96 -22.79
N GLY A 122 5.37 -4.23 -21.79
CA GLY A 122 5.72 -3.29 -20.72
C GLY A 122 6.07 -1.87 -21.21
N PHE A 123 5.75 -0.86 -20.40
CA PHE A 123 6.09 0.54 -20.64
C PHE A 123 7.40 0.87 -19.92
N VAL A 124 8.38 1.47 -20.61
CA VAL A 124 9.68 1.77 -20.00
C VAL A 124 9.71 3.21 -19.51
N SER A 125 10.05 3.41 -18.24
CA SER A 125 10.33 4.73 -17.66
C SER A 125 11.43 4.64 -16.62
N GLY A 126 12.35 5.61 -16.60
CA GLY A 126 13.50 5.59 -15.70
C GLY A 126 14.42 4.37 -15.87
N GLY A 127 14.42 3.77 -17.06
CA GLY A 127 15.13 2.52 -17.35
C GLY A 127 14.47 1.25 -16.81
N LEU A 128 13.27 1.34 -16.23
CA LEU A 128 12.53 0.21 -15.68
C LEU A 128 11.30 -0.15 -16.52
N HIS A 129 11.08 -1.44 -16.74
CA HIS A 129 9.88 -1.94 -17.42
C HIS A 129 8.69 -2.04 -16.46
N LEU A 130 7.67 -1.22 -16.68
CA LEU A 130 6.44 -1.15 -15.90
C LEU A 130 5.32 -1.93 -16.61
N PHE A 131 4.66 -2.86 -15.91
CA PHE A 131 3.71 -3.78 -16.56
C PHE A 131 2.25 -3.48 -16.31
N ASN A 132 1.91 -2.86 -15.18
CA ASN A 132 0.53 -2.58 -14.82
C ASN A 132 0.35 -1.15 -14.28
N HIS A 133 -0.92 -0.76 -14.13
CA HIS A 133 -1.27 0.54 -13.58
C HIS A 133 -0.65 0.83 -12.20
N TYR A 134 -0.60 -0.16 -11.32
CA TYR A 134 -0.05 -0.01 -9.97
C TYR A 134 1.44 0.34 -10.00
N ASP A 135 2.20 -0.35 -10.85
CA ASP A 135 3.63 -0.11 -11.07
C ASP A 135 3.86 1.31 -11.62
N MET A 136 3.02 1.74 -12.56
CA MET A 136 3.06 3.09 -13.13
C MET A 136 2.73 4.17 -12.10
N LEU A 137 1.70 3.97 -11.28
CA LEU A 137 1.34 4.91 -10.23
C LEU A 137 2.45 5.02 -9.16
N GLY A 138 3.08 3.89 -8.80
CA GLY A 138 4.22 3.88 -7.87
C GLY A 138 5.41 4.66 -8.43
N MET A 139 5.71 4.48 -9.72
CA MET A 139 6.74 5.27 -10.42
C MET A 139 6.36 6.75 -10.47
N PHE A 140 5.12 7.08 -10.85
CA PHE A 140 4.63 8.46 -10.93
C PHE A 140 4.83 9.19 -9.61
N LEU A 141 4.38 8.59 -8.49
CA LEU A 141 4.52 9.18 -7.16
C LEU A 141 5.99 9.31 -6.72
N GLY A 142 6.86 8.39 -7.13
CA GLY A 142 8.31 8.47 -6.88
C GLY A 142 9.03 9.53 -7.71
N LEU A 143 8.47 9.91 -8.86
CA LEU A 143 9.02 10.95 -9.74
C LEU A 143 8.60 12.37 -9.35
N LEU A 144 7.73 12.53 -8.34
CA LEU A 144 7.31 13.84 -7.84
C LEU A 144 8.47 14.65 -7.24
N GLY A 145 9.50 13.96 -6.74
CA GLY A 145 10.69 14.58 -6.18
C GLY A 145 11.10 13.95 -4.85
N PRO A 146 12.29 14.29 -4.34
CA PRO A 146 12.71 13.87 -3.01
C PRO A 146 11.83 14.52 -1.94
N ALA A 147 11.55 13.77 -0.89
CA ALA A 147 10.99 14.34 0.31
C ALA A 147 12.03 15.21 1.04
N ILE A 148 11.60 16.19 1.85
CA ILE A 148 12.54 17.06 2.58
C ILE A 148 13.28 16.26 3.66
N SER A 149 14.51 15.87 3.34
CA SER A 149 15.42 15.14 4.23
C SER A 149 15.54 15.82 5.60
N GLY A 150 15.50 15.03 6.67
CA GLY A 150 15.53 15.50 8.06
C GLY A 150 14.21 16.10 8.60
N GLN A 151 13.21 16.36 7.75
CA GLN A 151 11.86 16.78 8.19
C GLN A 151 10.83 15.65 8.08
N VAL A 152 11.05 14.73 7.15
CA VAL A 152 10.20 13.55 6.96
C VAL A 152 10.72 12.34 7.71
N ASN A 153 9.79 11.50 8.13
CA ASN A 153 10.03 10.19 8.71
C ASN A 153 8.92 9.22 8.29
N LYS A 154 9.02 7.98 8.76
CA LYS A 154 8.03 6.94 8.48
C LYS A 154 6.60 7.37 8.79
N TYR A 155 6.38 8.06 9.91
CA TYR A 155 5.05 8.33 10.46
C TYR A 155 4.37 9.54 9.82
N ASN A 156 5.14 10.61 9.53
CA ASN A 156 4.55 11.84 9.00
C ASN A 156 4.47 11.86 7.47
N PHE A 157 5.25 11.02 6.77
CA PHE A 157 5.33 11.03 5.31
C PHE A 157 5.20 9.64 4.68
N TYR A 158 6.12 8.71 4.92
CA TYR A 158 6.21 7.49 4.10
C TYR A 158 5.03 6.52 4.31
N LEU A 159 4.54 6.35 5.55
CA LEU A 159 3.37 5.51 5.83
C LEU A 159 2.07 6.16 5.29
N PRO A 160 1.78 7.46 5.53
CA PRO A 160 0.67 8.14 4.87
C PRO A 160 0.72 8.03 3.35
N LEU A 161 1.89 8.24 2.74
CA LEU A 161 2.10 8.12 1.30
C LEU A 161 1.79 6.71 0.79
N THR A 162 2.26 5.68 1.50
CA THR A 162 2.03 4.28 1.12
C THR A 162 0.56 3.90 1.21
N ALA A 163 -0.12 4.36 2.26
CA ALA A 163 -1.55 4.12 2.44
C ALA A 163 -2.38 4.87 1.38
N MET A 164 -2.02 6.12 1.07
CA MET A 164 -2.63 6.90 -0.01
C MET A 164 -2.45 6.20 -1.36
N TYR A 165 -1.22 5.77 -1.67
CA TYR A 165 -0.91 5.00 -2.88
C TYR A 165 -1.77 3.72 -2.99
N ALA A 166 -1.86 2.95 -1.92
CA ALA A 166 -2.68 1.74 -1.85
C ALA A 166 -4.18 2.04 -2.04
N GLN A 167 -4.68 3.11 -1.44
CA GLN A 167 -6.06 3.56 -1.61
C GLN A 167 -6.33 4.03 -3.04
N TRP A 168 -5.42 4.78 -3.67
CA TRP A 168 -5.56 5.17 -5.08
C TRP A 168 -5.50 3.97 -6.02
N CYS A 169 -4.63 2.99 -5.73
CA CYS A 169 -4.61 1.72 -6.45
C CYS A 169 -5.96 1.00 -6.33
N SER A 170 -6.59 1.02 -5.15
CA SER A 170 -7.94 0.48 -4.97
C SER A 170 -9.02 1.25 -5.74
N GLU A 171 -8.91 2.55 -5.91
CA GLU A 171 -9.90 3.35 -6.66
C GLU A 171 -9.75 3.21 -8.18
N LEU A 172 -8.50 3.23 -8.64
CA LEU A 172 -8.14 3.24 -10.07
C LEU A 172 -8.11 1.82 -10.65
N GLY A 173 -7.78 0.82 -9.84
CA GLY A 173 -7.61 -0.58 -10.22
C GLY A 173 -8.86 -1.47 -10.09
N THR A 174 -10.06 -0.90 -10.09
CA THR A 174 -11.31 -1.66 -10.06
C THR A 174 -11.72 -2.13 -11.46
N VAL A 175 -11.87 -3.44 -11.66
CA VAL A 175 -12.07 -4.05 -12.99
C VAL A 175 -13.52 -3.90 -13.48
N ARG A 176 -14.50 -3.96 -12.58
CA ARG A 176 -15.91 -4.15 -12.97
C ARG A 176 -16.89 -3.14 -12.36
N TRP A 177 -16.66 -2.74 -11.10
CA TRP A 177 -17.40 -1.70 -10.39
C TRP A 177 -16.56 -1.21 -9.20
N PRO A 178 -16.85 0.00 -8.67
CA PRO A 178 -16.29 0.43 -7.39
C PRO A 178 -16.51 -0.67 -6.34
N GLY A 179 -15.42 -1.20 -5.78
CA GLY A 179 -15.48 -2.33 -4.83
C GLY A 179 -15.12 -3.70 -5.39
N ASP A 180 -14.77 -3.85 -6.67
CA ASP A 180 -14.15 -5.09 -7.17
C ASP A 180 -12.67 -5.15 -6.77
N PHE A 181 -12.42 -5.72 -5.60
CA PHE A 181 -11.10 -5.77 -4.96
C PHE A 181 -10.24 -6.96 -5.42
N ARG A 182 -10.74 -7.81 -6.32
CA ARG A 182 -10.03 -9.02 -6.77
C ARG A 182 -8.74 -8.71 -7.53
N ALA A 183 -8.64 -7.51 -8.07
CA ALA A 183 -7.45 -7.04 -8.79
C ALA A 183 -6.44 -6.31 -7.89
N ILE A 184 -6.77 -6.03 -6.63
CA ILE A 184 -5.92 -5.21 -5.77
C ILE A 184 -4.66 -5.99 -5.36
N PRO A 185 -3.48 -5.36 -5.42
CA PRO A 185 -2.26 -5.90 -4.82
C PRO A 185 -2.45 -6.24 -3.34
N ALA A 186 -2.06 -7.44 -2.92
CA ALA A 186 -2.11 -7.86 -1.52
C ALA A 186 -1.17 -7.04 -0.61
N MET A 187 -0.03 -6.62 -1.14
CA MET A 187 0.99 -5.86 -0.44
C MET A 187 1.34 -4.58 -1.20
N PHE A 188 1.58 -3.51 -0.46
CA PHE A 188 2.12 -2.24 -0.93
C PHE A 188 3.40 -1.92 -0.16
N GLN A 189 4.28 -1.15 -0.76
CA GLN A 189 5.63 -0.96 -0.25
C GLN A 189 6.10 0.45 -0.56
N CYS A 190 6.84 1.05 0.38
CA CYS A 190 7.63 2.26 0.13
C CYS A 190 9.05 2.06 0.65
N THR A 191 10.04 2.26 -0.21
CA THR A 191 11.46 2.29 0.14
C THR A 191 11.95 3.73 0.00
N TRP A 192 12.73 4.22 0.96
CA TRP A 192 13.28 5.56 0.92
C TRP A 192 14.73 5.61 1.38
N ASP A 193 15.41 6.66 0.95
CA ASP A 193 16.75 7.03 1.35
C ASP A 193 16.67 8.21 2.33
N VAL A 194 17.10 8.01 3.57
CA VAL A 194 17.04 9.06 4.61
C VAL A 194 17.95 10.24 4.32
N LYS A 195 19.02 10.07 3.54
CA LYS A 195 19.97 11.13 3.24
C LYS A 195 19.43 12.03 2.15
N SER A 196 19.02 11.43 1.03
CA SER A 196 18.55 12.18 -0.16
C SER A 196 17.07 12.54 -0.10
N GLY A 197 16.27 11.86 0.72
CA GLY A 197 14.82 11.99 0.73
C GLY A 197 14.13 11.30 -0.44
N MET A 198 14.88 10.69 -1.37
CA MET A 198 14.32 9.94 -2.50
C MET A 198 13.54 8.74 -2.01
N TYR A 199 12.45 8.42 -2.69
CA TYR A 199 11.61 7.27 -2.36
C TYR A 199 11.00 6.61 -3.58
N ARG A 200 10.63 5.33 -3.42
CA ARG A 200 9.95 4.53 -4.43
C ARG A 200 8.85 3.69 -3.81
N LEU A 201 7.73 3.68 -4.51
CA LEU A 201 6.56 2.91 -4.16
C LEU A 201 6.48 1.69 -5.06
N GLY A 202 5.97 0.60 -4.51
CA GLY A 202 5.72 -0.62 -5.25
C GLY A 202 4.53 -1.36 -4.68
N ALA A 203 3.93 -2.20 -5.51
CA ALA A 203 2.81 -3.04 -5.13
C ALA A 203 3.07 -4.46 -5.61
N SER A 204 2.60 -5.44 -4.83
CA SER A 204 2.65 -6.85 -5.24
C SER A 204 1.87 -7.04 -6.54
N LEU A 205 2.08 -8.15 -7.23
CA LEU A 205 1.39 -8.39 -8.49
C LEU A 205 -0.14 -8.40 -8.28
N GLY A 206 -0.80 -7.38 -8.83
CA GLY A 206 -2.25 -7.26 -8.92
C GLY A 206 -2.70 -7.13 -10.39
N GLY A 207 -4.01 -7.06 -10.61
CA GLY A 207 -4.60 -6.72 -11.91
C GLY A 207 -4.61 -7.84 -12.96
N HIS A 208 -4.07 -9.01 -12.63
CA HIS A 208 -4.07 -10.20 -13.50
C HIS A 208 -5.33 -11.06 -13.32
N PHE A 209 -6.03 -10.95 -12.18
CA PHE A 209 -7.25 -11.73 -11.95
C PHE A 209 -8.39 -11.27 -12.87
N ALA A 210 -9.11 -12.25 -13.39
CA ALA A 210 -10.16 -12.09 -14.39
C ALA A 210 -11.51 -12.59 -13.88
N ASP A 211 -12.58 -11.89 -14.25
CA ASP A 211 -13.96 -12.16 -13.82
C ASP A 211 -14.48 -13.56 -14.19
N ARG A 212 -13.98 -14.18 -15.27
CA ARG A 212 -14.48 -15.46 -15.78
C ARG A 212 -13.37 -16.27 -16.44
N GLY A 213 -13.18 -17.51 -15.99
CA GLY A 213 -12.38 -18.54 -16.69
C GLY A 213 -11.02 -18.89 -16.08
N GLY A 214 -10.45 -18.08 -15.18
CA GLY A 214 -9.16 -18.39 -14.56
C GLY A 214 -8.06 -18.69 -15.60
N GLU A 215 -7.19 -19.66 -15.30
CA GLU A 215 -6.15 -20.14 -16.22
C GLU A 215 -6.72 -20.61 -17.57
N ASN A 216 -7.94 -21.17 -17.59
CA ASN A 216 -8.58 -21.62 -18.83
C ASN A 216 -8.82 -20.49 -19.85
N ALA A 217 -8.81 -19.23 -19.41
CA ALA A 217 -8.99 -18.07 -20.28
C ALA A 217 -7.68 -17.49 -20.83
N THR A 218 -6.54 -17.78 -20.19
CA THR A 218 -5.27 -17.07 -20.46
C THR A 218 -4.02 -17.96 -20.54
N GLY A 219 -4.12 -19.25 -20.23
CA GLY A 219 -3.00 -20.18 -20.18
C GLY A 219 -1.98 -19.77 -19.10
N THR A 220 -0.68 -19.85 -19.42
CA THR A 220 0.42 -19.53 -18.48
C THR A 220 0.66 -18.02 -18.24
N TRP A 221 -0.35 -17.17 -18.48
CA TRP A 221 -0.22 -15.71 -18.43
C TRP A 221 0.32 -15.17 -17.10
N LEU A 222 -0.12 -15.73 -15.97
CA LEU A 222 0.38 -15.34 -14.65
C LEU A 222 1.90 -15.55 -14.53
N GLU A 223 2.41 -16.64 -15.10
CA GLU A 223 3.84 -16.96 -15.08
C GLU A 223 4.64 -16.01 -15.96
N VAL A 224 4.12 -15.68 -17.15
CA VAL A 224 4.72 -14.70 -18.05
C VAL A 224 4.85 -13.33 -17.39
N ILE A 225 3.85 -12.89 -16.62
CA ILE A 225 3.92 -11.62 -15.88
C ILE A 225 4.95 -11.69 -14.74
N ARG A 226 4.97 -12.81 -14.01
CA ARG A 226 5.95 -13.03 -12.93
C ARG A 226 7.38 -13.01 -13.46
N ASP A 227 7.64 -13.65 -14.60
CA ASP A 227 8.93 -13.60 -15.29
C ASP A 227 9.32 -12.17 -15.65
N ALA A 228 8.41 -11.45 -16.28
CA ALA A 228 8.68 -10.10 -16.73
C ALA A 228 9.00 -9.17 -15.55
N ARG A 229 8.23 -9.27 -14.44
CA ARG A 229 8.51 -8.54 -13.20
C ARG A 229 9.80 -8.98 -12.53
N HIS A 230 10.09 -10.28 -12.49
CA HIS A 230 11.35 -10.81 -11.96
C HIS A 230 12.56 -10.25 -12.73
N ALA A 231 12.47 -10.17 -14.06
CA ALA A 231 13.53 -9.63 -14.91
C ALA A 231 13.86 -8.15 -14.61
N VAL A 232 12.95 -7.40 -13.98
CA VAL A 232 13.23 -6.02 -13.52
C VAL A 232 14.34 -5.98 -12.48
N LEU A 233 14.43 -6.99 -11.60
CA LEU A 233 15.48 -7.08 -10.57
C LEU A 233 16.88 -7.25 -11.17
N ALA A 234 16.95 -7.79 -12.39
CA ALA A 234 18.18 -7.99 -13.13
C ALA A 234 18.55 -6.80 -14.04
N GLN A 235 17.70 -5.78 -14.17
CA GLN A 235 18.00 -4.62 -15.01
C GLN A 235 19.16 -3.82 -14.42
N ARG A 236 20.27 -3.74 -15.18
CA ARG A 236 21.47 -3.04 -14.73
C ARG A 236 21.26 -1.54 -14.79
N ARG A 237 21.48 -0.88 -13.67
CA ARG A 237 21.75 0.56 -13.58
C ARG A 237 23.10 0.73 -12.91
N GLU A 238 23.94 1.60 -13.44
CA GLU A 238 25.39 1.64 -13.16
C GLU A 238 25.72 1.71 -11.66
N ASP A 239 24.94 2.47 -10.91
CA ASP A 239 25.12 2.73 -9.48
C ASP A 239 24.15 1.95 -8.58
N ARG A 240 23.43 0.97 -9.15
CA ARG A 240 22.46 0.13 -8.44
C ARG A 240 22.91 -1.31 -8.35
N ILE A 241 22.49 -1.96 -7.27
CA ILE A 241 22.72 -3.39 -7.11
C ILE A 241 22.00 -4.18 -8.21
N HIS A 242 22.71 -5.16 -8.75
CA HIS A 242 22.12 -6.16 -9.64
C HIS A 242 21.76 -7.39 -8.81
N PHE A 243 20.46 -7.71 -8.76
CA PHE A 243 20.01 -8.90 -8.05
C PHE A 243 19.96 -10.09 -9.00
N ASP A 244 21.05 -10.85 -9.03
CA ASP A 244 21.09 -12.15 -9.71
C ASP A 244 20.37 -13.19 -8.84
N VAL A 245 19.08 -13.37 -9.10
CA VAL A 245 18.21 -14.38 -8.49
C VAL A 245 17.60 -15.25 -9.60
N VAL A 246 17.44 -16.53 -9.32
CA VAL A 246 16.97 -17.52 -10.28
C VAL A 246 15.52 -17.88 -9.95
N ARG A 247 14.66 -17.94 -10.98
CA ARG A 247 13.28 -18.38 -10.82
C ARG A 247 13.24 -19.88 -10.46
N GLY A 248 12.34 -20.27 -9.56
CA GLY A 248 12.27 -21.65 -9.05
C GLY A 248 13.26 -21.95 -7.92
N THR A 249 14.06 -20.96 -7.50
CA THR A 249 14.94 -21.06 -6.32
C THR A 249 14.46 -20.14 -5.20
N GLU A 250 13.16 -19.90 -5.11
CA GLU A 250 12.54 -19.12 -4.05
C GLU A 250 12.88 -19.72 -2.67
N PRO A 251 13.26 -18.89 -1.69
CA PRO A 251 13.49 -19.38 -0.35
C PRO A 251 12.23 -19.84 0.36
N LEU A 252 12.31 -21.02 0.96
CA LEU A 252 11.31 -21.52 1.89
C LEU A 252 11.28 -20.70 3.18
N GLY A 253 10.09 -20.31 3.60
CA GLY A 253 9.85 -19.83 4.95
C GLY A 253 10.09 -20.95 5.98
N LYS A 254 10.58 -20.60 7.17
CA LYS A 254 10.70 -21.59 8.26
C LYS A 254 9.33 -22.23 8.54
N GLY A 255 9.28 -23.56 8.49
CA GLY A 255 8.07 -24.34 8.77
C GLY A 255 7.04 -24.38 7.64
N LYS A 256 7.37 -23.91 6.44
CA LYS A 256 6.50 -24.01 5.26
C LYS A 256 6.89 -25.19 4.36
N GLU A 257 5.88 -25.84 3.79
CA GLU A 257 6.07 -26.90 2.79
C GLU A 257 6.43 -26.32 1.41
N LYS A 258 7.03 -27.17 0.57
CA LYS A 258 7.44 -26.88 -0.82
C LYS A 258 6.18 -26.64 -1.66
N GLY A 259 5.77 -25.38 -1.78
CA GLY A 259 4.52 -24.98 -2.44
C GLY A 259 3.86 -23.72 -1.85
N GLU A 260 4.23 -23.33 -0.63
CA GLU A 260 3.77 -22.07 -0.01
C GLU A 260 4.72 -20.89 -0.22
N GLU A 261 5.61 -21.00 -1.20
CA GLU A 261 6.59 -19.99 -1.54
C GLU A 261 5.92 -18.81 -2.24
N THR A 262 6.35 -17.59 -1.94
CA THR A 262 5.96 -16.42 -2.75
C THR A 262 6.79 -16.46 -4.02
N PRO A 263 6.22 -16.62 -5.22
CA PRO A 263 7.03 -16.67 -6.44
C PRO A 263 7.77 -15.36 -6.69
N TRP A 264 8.94 -15.44 -7.30
CA TRP A 264 9.60 -14.23 -7.83
C TRP A 264 8.67 -13.47 -8.79
N GLY A 265 8.82 -12.14 -8.82
CA GLY A 265 7.94 -11.25 -9.59
C GLY A 265 6.59 -10.95 -8.95
N ASN A 266 6.20 -11.63 -7.86
CA ASN A 266 4.96 -11.34 -7.12
C ASN A 266 5.13 -10.22 -6.07
N CYS A 267 6.37 -9.94 -5.68
CA CYS A 267 6.71 -9.07 -4.54
C CYS A 267 6.42 -7.59 -4.80
N ALA A 268 6.02 -6.85 -3.76
CA ALA A 268 5.77 -5.42 -3.84
C ALA A 268 7.07 -4.61 -4.00
N GLU A 269 8.16 -5.17 -3.50
CA GLU A 269 9.51 -4.65 -3.48
C GLU A 269 10.20 -4.66 -4.86
N THR A 270 9.60 -5.28 -5.89
CA THR A 270 10.24 -5.49 -7.20
C THR A 270 10.88 -4.21 -7.77
N TYR A 271 10.10 -3.13 -7.89
CA TYR A 271 10.59 -1.85 -8.43
C TYR A 271 11.38 -1.02 -7.42
N PRO A 272 10.92 -0.88 -6.17
CA PRO A 272 11.70 -0.18 -5.16
C PRO A 272 13.11 -0.76 -5.01
N PHE A 273 13.29 -2.08 -5.15
CA PHE A 273 14.61 -2.69 -4.99
C PHE A 273 15.51 -2.45 -6.20
N ALA A 274 14.95 -2.53 -7.41
CA ALA A 274 15.67 -2.22 -8.63
C ALA A 274 16.16 -0.76 -8.69
N ASP A 275 15.46 0.17 -8.03
CA ASP A 275 15.77 1.61 -8.15
C ASP A 275 16.39 2.26 -6.90
N MET A 276 16.24 1.69 -5.70
CA MET A 276 16.68 2.36 -4.46
C MET A 276 17.97 1.80 -3.86
N PHE A 277 18.35 0.56 -4.17
CA PHE A 277 19.53 -0.05 -3.55
C PHE A 277 20.78 0.22 -4.37
N TRP A 278 21.77 0.80 -3.71
CA TRP A 278 23.05 1.17 -4.28
C TRP A 278 23.99 -0.03 -4.32
N SER A 279 24.99 0.01 -5.21
CA SER A 279 26.06 -0.99 -5.22
C SER A 279 26.94 -0.95 -3.97
N ASP A 280 26.93 0.18 -3.22
CA ASP A 280 27.62 0.33 -1.95
C ASP A 280 26.76 -0.23 -0.78
N PRO A 281 27.15 -1.37 -0.19
CA PRO A 281 26.39 -1.98 0.89
C PRO A 281 26.39 -1.14 2.18
N ALA A 282 27.48 -0.42 2.47
CA ALA A 282 27.58 0.41 3.68
C ALA A 282 26.65 1.63 3.60
N TYR A 283 26.49 2.19 2.39
CA TYR A 283 25.47 3.21 2.13
C TYR A 283 24.07 2.67 2.36
N ASN A 284 23.75 1.49 1.80
CA ASN A 284 22.43 0.89 1.94
C ASN A 284 22.06 0.65 3.40
N GLU A 285 22.98 0.07 4.16
CA GLU A 285 22.82 -0.20 5.58
C GLU A 285 22.47 1.08 6.37
N SER A 286 23.19 2.16 6.07
CA SER A 286 23.07 3.42 6.79
C SER A 286 21.83 4.21 6.38
N ASN A 287 21.47 4.18 5.08
CA ASN A 287 20.56 5.16 4.51
C ASN A 287 19.23 4.60 3.98
N ILE A 288 19.17 3.33 3.60
CA ILE A 288 17.97 2.77 2.97
C ILE A 288 17.03 2.19 4.02
N ARG A 289 15.75 2.52 3.89
CA ARG A 289 14.66 2.18 4.81
C ARG A 289 13.43 1.79 4.01
N GLY A 290 12.47 1.13 4.63
CA GLY A 290 11.22 0.82 3.97
C GLY A 290 10.05 0.47 4.90
N ILE A 291 8.91 0.23 4.28
CA ILE A 291 7.73 -0.34 4.91
C ILE A 291 7.01 -1.22 3.90
N ALA A 292 6.39 -2.29 4.41
CA ALA A 292 5.43 -3.08 3.67
C ALA A 292 4.08 -2.99 4.39
N LEU A 293 3.01 -2.84 3.63
CA LEU A 293 1.66 -2.57 4.10
C LEU A 293 0.70 -3.54 3.40
N ASN A 294 0.00 -4.37 4.18
CA ASN A 294 -1.02 -5.29 3.68
C ASN A 294 -2.28 -4.51 3.30
N CYS A 295 -2.89 -4.82 2.15
CA CYS A 295 -4.10 -4.15 1.66
C CYS A 295 -5.34 -4.24 2.58
N ASP A 296 -5.37 -5.16 3.55
CA ASP A 296 -6.52 -5.41 4.41
C ASP A 296 -6.97 -4.17 5.20
N PHE A 297 -6.09 -3.18 5.43
CA PHE A 297 -6.47 -1.90 6.04
C PHE A 297 -7.55 -1.15 5.26
N LEU A 298 -7.66 -1.38 3.93
CA LEU A 298 -8.66 -0.75 3.07
C LEU A 298 -10.09 -1.18 3.43
N PHE A 299 -10.22 -2.36 4.06
CA PHE A 299 -11.48 -3.01 4.44
C PHE A 299 -11.72 -3.00 5.95
N ASP A 300 -10.87 -2.32 6.70
CA ASP A 300 -10.97 -2.28 8.15
C ASP A 300 -12.28 -1.59 8.59
N GLN A 301 -13.05 -2.29 9.41
CA GLN A 301 -14.36 -1.81 9.87
C GLN A 301 -14.25 -0.58 10.78
N ASP A 302 -13.15 -0.47 11.54
CA ASP A 302 -12.91 0.67 12.39
C ASP A 302 -12.54 1.90 11.55
N ALA A 303 -11.79 1.71 10.47
CA ALA A 303 -11.52 2.76 9.49
C ALA A 303 -12.81 3.29 8.86
N ALA A 304 -13.71 2.40 8.44
CA ALA A 304 -15.01 2.77 7.87
C ALA A 304 -15.88 3.55 8.88
N ARG A 305 -15.90 3.09 10.14
CA ARG A 305 -16.63 3.77 11.23
C ARG A 305 -16.05 5.16 11.52
N MET A 306 -14.72 5.31 11.47
CA MET A 306 -14.06 6.60 11.67
C MET A 306 -14.36 7.58 10.53
N ALA A 307 -14.34 7.11 9.29
CA ALA A 307 -14.72 7.90 8.12
C ALA A 307 -16.16 8.43 8.25
N ALA A 308 -17.11 7.57 8.63
CA ALA A 308 -18.49 7.97 8.86
C ALA A 308 -18.63 9.04 9.95
N LYS A 309 -17.88 8.94 11.05
CA LYS A 309 -17.87 9.95 12.12
C LYS A 309 -17.24 11.27 11.68
N ALA A 310 -16.20 11.22 10.87
CA ALA A 310 -15.51 12.40 10.35
C ALA A 310 -16.27 13.07 9.19
N GLY A 311 -17.34 12.45 8.67
CA GLY A 311 -18.04 12.93 7.48
C GLY A 311 -17.20 12.81 6.21
N THR A 312 -16.21 11.90 6.18
CA THR A 312 -15.35 11.68 5.03
C THR A 312 -15.61 10.31 4.40
N ARG A 313 -15.22 10.12 3.14
CA ARG A 313 -15.38 8.84 2.43
C ARG A 313 -14.46 7.76 2.98
N LYS A 314 -13.20 8.15 3.23
CA LYS A 314 -12.20 7.35 3.94
C LYS A 314 -11.52 8.25 4.95
N PHE A 315 -10.98 7.63 5.98
CA PHE A 315 -10.23 8.30 7.04
C PHE A 315 -8.80 7.76 7.01
N TYR A 316 -7.80 8.59 7.30
CA TYR A 316 -6.44 8.14 7.60
C TYR A 316 -6.16 8.38 9.08
N ASP A 317 -5.62 7.37 9.75
CA ASP A 317 -5.33 7.42 11.19
C ASP A 317 -3.83 7.60 11.43
N ASP A 318 -3.45 8.75 11.96
CA ASP A 318 -2.08 9.08 12.37
C ASP A 318 -1.63 8.42 13.66
N ALA A 319 -2.52 7.72 14.36
CA ALA A 319 -2.17 7.11 15.62
C ALA A 319 -1.10 6.04 15.41
N ARG A 320 -0.14 6.04 16.35
CA ARG A 320 0.94 5.05 16.46
C ARG A 320 0.47 3.60 16.65
N TYR A 321 -0.84 3.42 16.82
CA TYR A 321 -1.56 2.15 16.93
C TYR A 321 -2.84 2.14 16.10
N GLY A 322 -2.93 3.06 15.14
CA GLY A 322 -4.06 3.16 14.24
C GLY A 322 -4.17 1.97 13.32
N TYR A 323 -5.33 1.81 12.67
CA TYR A 323 -5.56 0.62 11.83
C TYR A 323 -4.49 0.52 10.74
N VAL A 324 -4.17 1.58 9.99
CA VAL A 324 -3.11 1.54 8.95
C VAL A 324 -1.78 1.04 9.52
N TYR A 325 -1.39 1.54 10.69
CA TYR A 325 -0.17 1.11 11.35
C TYR A 325 -0.17 -0.40 11.64
N ASN A 326 -1.31 -0.94 12.06
CA ASN A 326 -1.50 -2.35 12.40
C ASN A 326 -1.51 -3.30 11.19
N TYR A 327 -1.55 -2.80 9.95
CA TYR A 327 -1.41 -3.63 8.75
C TYR A 327 -0.01 -3.59 8.14
N GLN A 328 0.96 -2.98 8.83
CA GLN A 328 2.36 -3.13 8.45
C GLN A 328 2.81 -4.57 8.70
N GLU A 329 3.47 -5.12 7.68
CA GLU A 329 3.99 -6.48 7.66
C GLU A 329 5.50 -6.47 7.48
N LEU A 330 6.11 -7.61 7.79
CA LEU A 330 7.50 -7.88 7.43
C LEU A 330 7.59 -8.26 5.95
N PRO A 331 8.71 -7.97 5.26
CA PRO A 331 8.95 -8.43 3.90
C PRO A 331 8.70 -9.92 3.77
N CYS A 332 8.23 -10.36 2.60
CA CYS A 332 8.17 -11.79 2.30
C CYS A 332 9.59 -12.39 2.20
N VAL A 333 9.71 -13.71 2.27
CA VAL A 333 11.02 -14.40 2.36
C VAL A 333 11.98 -14.02 1.23
N ASN A 334 11.46 -13.90 0.01
CA ASN A 334 12.21 -13.42 -1.17
C ASN A 334 12.82 -12.04 -0.93
N CYS A 335 11.99 -11.10 -0.49
CA CYS A 335 12.42 -9.73 -0.23
C CYS A 335 13.42 -9.65 0.92
N ARG A 336 13.26 -10.49 1.95
CA ARG A 336 14.26 -10.61 3.03
C ARG A 336 15.62 -11.03 2.46
N GLN A 337 15.65 -11.97 1.52
CA GLN A 337 16.89 -12.36 0.86
C GLN A 337 17.51 -11.23 0.05
N LEU A 338 16.71 -10.47 -0.71
CA LEU A 338 17.22 -9.33 -1.47
C LEU A 338 17.77 -8.23 -0.54
N ILE A 339 17.06 -7.89 0.55
CA ILE A 339 17.54 -6.95 1.57
C ILE A 339 18.88 -7.44 2.16
N ASN A 340 18.96 -8.73 2.51
CA ASN A 340 20.20 -9.32 3.04
C ASN A 340 21.34 -9.27 2.02
N LYS A 341 21.07 -9.57 0.73
CA LYS A 341 22.07 -9.49 -0.35
C LYS A 341 22.58 -8.05 -0.52
N ALA A 342 21.71 -7.06 -0.40
CA ALA A 342 22.06 -5.66 -0.48
C ALA A 342 22.68 -5.07 0.80
N ARG A 343 22.83 -5.90 1.85
CA ARG A 343 23.18 -5.51 3.22
C ARG A 343 22.37 -4.33 3.77
N GLY A 344 21.09 -4.23 3.42
CA GLY A 344 20.17 -3.47 4.27
C GLY A 344 20.17 -4.13 5.66
N ARG A 345 20.38 -3.37 6.75
CA ARG A 345 20.73 -3.88 8.09
C ARG A 345 20.16 -5.28 8.43
N ARG A 346 21.06 -6.19 8.80
CA ARG A 346 20.84 -7.37 9.64
C ARG A 346 21.37 -7.06 11.03
N ALA A 347 20.57 -7.25 12.06
CA ALA A 347 21.07 -7.53 13.40
C ALA A 347 20.67 -8.97 13.73
N ASP A 348 21.61 -9.76 14.22
CA ASP A 348 21.58 -11.22 14.16
C ASP A 348 20.50 -11.93 14.98
N TYR A 349 19.64 -11.22 15.73
CA TYR A 349 18.46 -11.81 16.37
C TYR A 349 17.37 -10.72 16.53
N GLY A 350 16.26 -10.89 15.82
CA GLY A 350 15.04 -10.10 16.00
C GLY A 350 14.93 -8.89 15.08
N ASP A 351 13.90 -8.92 14.25
CA ASP A 351 13.21 -7.80 13.60
C ASP A 351 13.84 -7.12 12.38
N PHE A 352 13.04 -7.10 11.31
CA PHE A 352 13.20 -6.25 10.13
C PHE A 352 12.97 -4.79 10.55
N PHE A 353 13.94 -4.22 11.28
CA PHE A 353 13.87 -2.92 11.97
C PHE A 353 13.53 -1.72 11.07
N TYR A 354 13.57 -1.90 9.76
CA TYR A 354 13.23 -0.86 8.79
C TYR A 354 12.36 -1.37 7.66
N TYR A 355 11.69 -2.50 7.79
CA TYR A 355 10.68 -2.96 6.85
C TYR A 355 9.63 -3.70 7.69
N GLY A 356 8.82 -2.96 8.44
CA GLY A 356 7.84 -3.54 9.36
C GLY A 356 7.42 -2.59 10.49
N ARG A 357 6.79 -3.13 11.54
CA ARG A 357 6.38 -2.37 12.74
C ARG A 357 7.58 -2.14 13.65
N THR A 358 8.18 -0.97 13.53
CA THR A 358 9.47 -0.71 14.17
C THR A 358 9.32 0.48 15.10
N TYR A 359 9.73 0.27 16.35
CA TYR A 359 9.63 1.22 17.44
C TYR A 359 11.05 1.54 17.88
N GLY A 360 11.54 2.76 17.61
CA GLY A 360 12.83 3.16 18.19
C GLY A 360 13.45 4.41 17.60
N GLU A 361 13.58 4.49 16.27
CA GLU A 361 14.47 5.50 15.66
C GLU A 361 13.74 6.73 15.11
N ASP A 362 12.51 6.58 14.62
CA ASP A 362 11.70 7.71 14.16
C ASP A 362 10.89 8.27 15.32
N SER A 363 11.44 9.25 16.04
CA SER A 363 10.66 10.02 17.02
C SER A 363 9.66 10.92 16.30
N PHE A 364 8.43 11.00 16.80
CA PHE A 364 7.48 12.02 16.34
C PHE A 364 8.12 13.41 16.51
N PRO A 365 8.00 14.32 15.53
CA PRO A 365 8.63 15.65 15.62
C PRO A 365 8.18 16.44 16.87
N ASP A 366 7.02 16.10 17.43
CA ASP A 366 6.46 16.75 18.61
C ASP A 366 5.98 15.72 19.64
N ARG A 367 6.82 15.47 20.66
CA ARG A 367 6.51 14.59 21.81
C ARG A 367 5.23 15.01 22.57
N ARG A 368 4.72 16.24 22.40
CA ARG A 368 3.48 16.67 23.06
C ARG A 368 2.25 16.04 22.39
N VAL A 369 2.25 15.98 21.06
CA VAL A 369 1.20 15.31 20.28
C VAL A 369 1.17 13.82 20.59
N GLU A 370 2.35 13.21 20.74
CA GLU A 370 2.49 11.80 21.14
C GLU A 370 1.90 11.53 22.53
N ARG A 371 2.27 12.33 23.54
CA ARG A 371 1.73 12.18 24.91
C ARG A 371 0.23 12.41 24.98
N GLU A 372 -0.28 13.38 24.22
CA GLU A 372 -1.71 13.66 24.17
C GLU A 372 -2.47 12.51 23.51
N ALA A 373 -1.96 11.97 22.40
CA ALA A 373 -2.52 10.77 21.79
C ALA A 373 -2.51 9.56 22.72
N GLU A 374 -1.41 9.33 23.44
CA GLU A 374 -1.30 8.26 24.44
C GLU A 374 -2.30 8.43 25.60
N ARG A 375 -2.47 9.65 26.10
CA ARG A 375 -3.47 9.99 27.13
C ARG A 375 -4.88 9.62 26.66
N LEU A 376 -5.24 10.05 25.47
CA LEU A 376 -6.57 9.83 24.88
C LEU A 376 -6.82 8.36 24.56
N ILE A 377 -5.79 7.61 24.14
CA ILE A 377 -5.85 6.15 23.99
C ILE A 377 -6.16 5.47 25.31
N ARG A 378 -5.51 5.89 26.39
CA ARG A 378 -5.76 5.34 27.73
C ARG A 378 -7.18 5.64 28.19
N GLU A 379 -7.63 6.87 28.02
CA GLU A 379 -8.99 7.30 28.39
C GLU A 379 -10.08 6.55 27.60
N GLY A 380 -9.87 6.33 26.29
CA GLY A 380 -10.78 5.52 25.46
C GLY A 380 -10.87 4.07 25.94
N LYS A 381 -9.73 3.43 26.22
CA LYS A 381 -9.69 2.04 26.75
C LYS A 381 -10.36 1.92 28.12
N GLU A 382 -10.25 2.93 28.98
CA GLU A 382 -10.91 2.96 30.28
C GLU A 382 -12.43 3.13 30.14
N ALA A 383 -12.88 4.01 29.23
CA ALA A 383 -14.30 4.18 28.93
C ALA A 383 -14.95 2.90 28.38
N ASP A 384 -14.24 2.17 27.52
CA ASP A 384 -14.72 0.87 27.00
C ASP A 384 -14.83 -0.19 28.07
N LYS A 385 -13.83 -0.29 28.95
CA LYS A 385 -13.87 -1.20 30.09
C LYS A 385 -15.06 -0.88 30.99
N ALA A 386 -15.33 0.40 31.24
CA ALA A 386 -16.49 0.83 32.00
C ALA A 386 -17.81 0.48 31.30
N ALA A 387 -17.92 0.69 29.99
CA ALA A 387 -19.10 0.35 29.20
C ALA A 387 -19.36 -1.17 29.14
N ALA A 388 -18.31 -1.98 29.00
CA ALA A 388 -18.38 -3.43 29.03
C ALA A 388 -18.80 -3.95 30.42
N ALA A 389 -18.23 -3.39 31.48
CA ALA A 389 -18.61 -3.72 32.86
C ALA A 389 -20.08 -3.39 33.14
N LYS A 390 -20.58 -2.24 32.65
CA LYS A 390 -21.98 -1.86 32.76
C LYS A 390 -22.91 -2.85 32.05
N LYS A 391 -22.60 -3.23 30.80
CA LYS A 391 -23.37 -4.24 30.06
C LYS A 391 -23.40 -5.60 30.76
N LEU A 392 -22.31 -5.99 31.41
CA LEU A 392 -22.24 -7.24 32.17
C LEU A 392 -23.14 -7.17 33.42
N LYS A 393 -23.11 -6.03 34.12
CA LYS A 393 -24.00 -5.78 35.26
C LYS A 393 -25.46 -5.80 34.86
N ASP A 394 -25.84 -5.09 33.80
CA ASP A 394 -27.22 -5.06 33.29
C ASP A 394 -27.72 -6.46 32.87
N LYS A 395 -26.84 -7.30 32.32
CA LYS A 395 -27.16 -8.71 32.02
C LYS A 395 -27.37 -9.53 33.29
N LYS A 396 -26.54 -9.36 34.30
CA LYS A 396 -26.64 -10.06 35.58
C LYS A 396 -27.92 -9.66 36.32
N ASP A 397 -28.23 -8.38 36.40
CA ASP A 397 -29.44 -7.86 37.04
C ASP A 397 -30.71 -8.38 36.36
N LYS A 398 -30.71 -8.51 35.02
CA LYS A 398 -31.81 -9.13 34.27
C LYS A 398 -31.95 -10.63 34.53
N GLN A 399 -30.83 -11.34 34.69
CA GLN A 399 -30.83 -12.77 35.00
C GLN A 399 -31.36 -13.01 36.42
N ASP A 400 -30.87 -12.26 37.40
CA ASP A 400 -31.32 -12.36 38.79
C ASP A 400 -32.81 -12.01 38.94
N ALA A 401 -33.32 -11.04 38.17
CA ALA A 401 -34.75 -10.72 38.13
C ALA A 401 -35.59 -11.86 37.54
N LYS A 402 -35.08 -12.52 36.48
CA LYS A 402 -35.74 -13.67 35.85
C LYS A 402 -35.75 -14.90 36.77
N ASP A 403 -34.65 -15.14 37.48
CA ASP A 403 -34.53 -16.27 38.41
C ASP A 403 -35.41 -16.07 39.66
N LYS A 404 -35.56 -14.83 40.14
CA LYS A 404 -36.55 -14.49 41.18
C LYS A 404 -37.99 -14.70 40.73
N ALA A 405 -38.34 -14.28 39.51
CA ALA A 405 -39.69 -14.48 38.97
C ALA A 405 -40.03 -15.98 38.84
N ASN A 406 -39.08 -16.81 38.37
CA ASN A 406 -39.27 -18.25 38.25
C ASN A 406 -39.30 -18.99 39.61
N GLY A 407 -38.68 -18.42 40.65
CA GLY A 407 -38.73 -18.95 42.01
C GLY A 407 -40.10 -18.78 42.69
N TRP A 408 -40.86 -17.75 42.30
CA TRP A 408 -42.21 -17.49 42.81
C TRP A 408 -43.28 -18.39 42.16
N GLU A 409 -43.04 -18.96 40.98
CA GLU A 409 -43.93 -19.93 40.33
C GLU A 409 -43.77 -21.37 40.87
N LYS A 410 -42.76 -21.62 41.71
CA LYS A 410 -42.45 -22.95 42.28
C LYS A 410 -42.78 -23.10 43.78
N GLN A 411 -43.32 -22.06 44.40
CA GLN A 411 -43.91 -22.09 45.74
C GLN A 411 -45.43 -21.96 45.62
#